data_AF-A0A7G8UR71-F1
#
_entry.id   AF-A0A7G8UR71-F1
#
_cell.length_a   1.000
_cell.length_b   1.000
_cell.length_c   1.000
_cell.angle_alpha   90.00
_cell.angle_beta   90.00
_cell.angle_gamma   90.00
#
_symmetry.space_group_name_H-M   'P 1'
#
loop_
_entity.id
_entity.type
_entity.pdbx_description
1 polymer ?
#
loop_
_entity_poly.entity_id
_entity_poly.type
_entity_poly.pdbx_seq_one_letter_code
_entity_poly.pdbx_strand_id
1 'polypeptide(L)'
;MRIDIETWKDVVSDIEEYIPRLIQASDSVSELMYDQVTPDGWGIVAQMLEGYENFYKSLYMTVEDAKDHDMALFEKLNKLVVKFPEQFVSLQQELEAGNHVAVGDMMKYEWTRLLAEVSFALVESKRGE
;
A
#
# COMPACT_ATOMS: atom_id res chain seq x y z
N MET A 1 7.95 -10.39 -19.42
CA MET A 1 9.38 -10.00 -19.46
C MET A 1 9.87 -10.20 -18.05
N ARG A 2 10.79 -11.14 -17.81
CA ARG A 2 11.37 -11.32 -16.47
C ARG A 2 12.48 -10.30 -16.30
N ILE A 3 12.47 -9.56 -15.20
CA ILE A 3 13.58 -8.67 -14.82
C ILE A 3 14.70 -9.52 -14.22
N ASP A 4 15.94 -9.06 -14.35
CA ASP A 4 17.07 -9.71 -13.68
C ASP A 4 17.09 -9.37 -12.18
N ILE A 5 17.88 -10.11 -11.40
CA ILE A 5 17.89 -10.01 -9.94
C ILE A 5 18.35 -8.64 -9.42
N GLU A 6 19.25 -7.95 -10.12
CA GLU A 6 19.73 -6.63 -9.70
C GLU A 6 18.63 -5.58 -9.94
N THR A 7 18.03 -5.61 -11.13
CA THR A 7 16.86 -4.77 -11.44
C THR A 7 15.71 -5.02 -10.46
N TRP A 8 15.46 -6.28 -10.07
CA TRP A 8 14.43 -6.62 -9.09
C TRP A 8 14.76 -6.05 -7.70
N LYS A 9 16.02 -6.13 -7.25
CA LYS A 9 16.47 -5.55 -5.98
C LYS A 9 16.33 -4.01 -5.95
N ASP A 10 16.57 -3.35 -7.07
CA ASP A 10 16.35 -1.91 -7.22
C ASP A 10 14.86 -1.57 -7.03
N VAL A 11 13.97 -2.29 -7.72
CA VAL A 11 12.51 -2.11 -7.58
C VAL A 11 12.05 -2.35 -6.14
N VAL A 12 12.55 -3.40 -5.47
CA VAL A 12 12.25 -3.68 -4.07
C VAL A 12 12.66 -2.50 -3.17
N SER A 13 13.82 -1.90 -3.45
CA SER A 13 14.34 -0.76 -2.67
C SER A 13 13.52 0.51 -2.92
N ASP A 14 13.10 0.77 -4.17
CA ASP A 14 12.21 1.88 -4.49
C ASP A 14 10.85 1.76 -3.77
N ILE A 15 10.29 0.55 -3.71
CA ILE A 15 9.05 0.26 -2.97
C ILE A 15 9.25 0.53 -1.47
N GLU A 16 10.35 0.05 -0.89
CA GLU A 16 10.67 0.28 0.52
C GLU A 16 10.76 1.78 0.85
N GLU A 17 11.44 2.56 0.01
CA GLU A 17 11.57 4.01 0.19
C GLU A 17 10.25 4.77 -0.01
N TYR A 18 9.33 4.22 -0.80
CA TYR A 18 8.04 4.84 -1.07
C TYR A 18 7.04 4.65 0.09
N ILE A 19 7.08 3.51 0.78
CA ILE A 19 6.10 3.17 1.83
C ILE A 19 5.99 4.25 2.94
N PRO A 20 7.08 4.76 3.53
CA PRO A 20 6.98 5.81 4.57
C PRO A 20 6.26 7.07 4.09
N ARG A 21 6.47 7.47 2.83
CA ARG A 21 5.80 8.62 2.23
C ARG A 21 4.31 8.36 2.07
N LEU A 22 3.95 7.15 1.63
CA LEU A 22 2.56 6.75 1.49
C LEU A 22 1.84 6.68 2.83
N ILE A 23 2.47 6.14 3.88
CA ILE A 23 1.92 6.13 5.25
C ILE A 23 1.67 7.55 5.76
N GLN A 24 2.62 8.46 5.57
CA GLN A 24 2.46 9.85 5.98
C GLN A 24 1.32 10.55 5.23
N ALA A 25 1.19 10.26 3.92
CA ALA A 25 0.10 10.76 3.11
C ALA A 25 -1.26 10.19 3.58
N SER A 26 -1.33 8.89 3.89
CA SER A 26 -2.53 8.25 4.45
C SER A 26 -3.02 8.95 5.71
N ASP A 27 -2.11 9.21 6.65
CA ASP A 27 -2.43 9.90 7.91
C ASP A 27 -2.93 11.33 7.63
N SER A 28 -2.22 12.09 6.81
CA SER A 28 -2.58 13.48 6.50
C SER A 28 -3.91 13.61 5.75
N VAL A 29 -4.17 12.72 4.78
CA VAL A 29 -5.41 12.73 3.99
C VAL A 29 -6.58 12.18 4.81
N SER A 30 -6.35 11.26 5.75
CA SER A 30 -7.41 10.77 6.64
C SER A 30 -8.05 11.88 7.46
N GLU A 31 -7.28 12.90 7.86
CA GLU A 31 -7.81 14.03 8.62
C GLU A 31 -8.85 14.84 7.84
N LEU A 32 -8.74 14.89 6.50
CA LEU A 32 -9.73 15.54 5.65
C LEU A 32 -11.11 14.87 5.76
N MET A 33 -11.13 13.56 6.03
CA MET A 33 -12.35 12.76 6.08
C MET A 33 -13.14 12.92 7.40
N TYR A 34 -12.51 13.45 8.45
CA TYR A 34 -13.20 13.73 9.73
C TYR A 34 -13.95 15.07 9.72
N ASP A 35 -13.64 15.94 8.77
CA ASP A 35 -14.30 17.22 8.55
C ASP A 35 -15.20 17.20 7.31
N GLN A 36 -15.86 18.32 7.03
CA GLN A 36 -16.57 18.49 5.77
C GLN A 36 -15.57 18.57 4.60
N VAL A 37 -15.41 17.46 3.87
CA VAL A 37 -14.54 17.37 2.70
C VAL A 37 -15.00 18.37 1.63
N THR A 38 -14.12 19.32 1.29
CA THR A 38 -14.34 20.29 0.21
C THR A 38 -14.13 19.64 -1.16
N PRO A 39 -14.59 20.25 -2.27
CA PRO A 39 -14.30 19.74 -3.61
C PRO A 39 -12.80 19.52 -3.89
N ASP A 40 -11.94 20.43 -3.42
CA ASP A 40 -10.48 20.29 -3.54
C ASP A 40 -9.96 19.14 -2.66
N GLY A 41 -10.53 18.98 -1.46
CA GLY A 41 -10.24 17.85 -0.56
C GLY A 41 -10.54 16.51 -1.21
N TRP A 42 -11.66 16.39 -1.95
CA TRP A 42 -11.98 15.20 -2.72
C TRP A 42 -10.95 14.90 -3.81
N GLY A 43 -10.37 15.93 -4.43
CA GLY A 43 -9.26 15.76 -5.37
C GLY A 43 -8.03 15.13 -4.71
N ILE A 44 -7.70 15.54 -3.50
CA ILE A 44 -6.58 14.97 -2.72
C ILE A 44 -6.87 13.52 -2.33
N VAL A 45 -8.09 13.23 -1.86
CA VAL A 45 -8.53 11.86 -1.54
C VAL A 45 -8.42 10.96 -2.76
N ALA A 46 -8.89 11.41 -3.93
CA ALA A 46 -8.80 10.64 -5.18
C ALA A 46 -7.34 10.32 -5.56
N GLN A 47 -6.43 11.29 -5.45
CA GLN A 47 -4.99 11.07 -5.68
C GLN A 47 -4.40 10.05 -4.69
N MET A 48 -4.86 10.05 -3.44
CA MET A 48 -4.42 9.09 -2.44
C MET A 48 -4.89 7.66 -2.77
N LEU A 49 -6.14 7.51 -3.22
CA LEU A 49 -6.67 6.22 -3.69
C LEU A 49 -5.89 5.69 -4.89
N GLU A 50 -5.56 6.55 -5.86
CA GLU A 50 -4.70 6.21 -6.99
C GLU A 50 -3.30 5.78 -6.52
N GLY A 51 -2.75 6.47 -5.51
CA GLY A 51 -1.50 6.12 -4.86
C GLY A 51 -1.51 4.71 -4.27
N TYR A 52 -2.58 4.33 -3.57
CA TYR A 52 -2.75 2.96 -3.10
C TYR A 52 -2.79 1.96 -4.26
N GLU A 53 -3.53 2.26 -5.33
CA GLU A 53 -3.72 1.32 -6.44
C GLU A 53 -2.40 1.08 -7.18
N ASN A 54 -1.65 2.14 -7.44
CA ASN A 54 -0.34 2.08 -8.07
C ASN A 54 0.69 1.35 -7.19
N PHE A 55 0.65 1.58 -5.88
CA PHE A 55 1.46 0.82 -4.93
C PHE A 55 1.12 -0.68 -4.97
N TYR A 56 -0.16 -1.03 -4.89
CA TYR A 56 -0.61 -2.42 -4.95
C TYR A 56 -0.15 -3.12 -6.24
N LYS A 57 -0.31 -2.48 -7.41
CA LYS A 57 0.14 -3.03 -8.69
C LYS A 57 1.65 -3.29 -8.70
N SER A 58 2.43 -2.32 -8.20
CA SER A 58 3.88 -2.42 -8.13
C SER A 58 4.30 -3.56 -7.19
N LEU A 59 3.71 -3.60 -5.99
CA LEU A 59 3.95 -4.66 -5.01
C LEU A 59 3.60 -6.04 -5.60
N TYR A 60 2.43 -6.18 -6.22
CA TYR A 60 1.99 -7.44 -6.82
C TYR A 60 2.97 -7.97 -7.87
N MET A 61 3.47 -7.10 -8.75
CA MET A 61 4.51 -7.48 -9.72
C MET A 61 5.79 -7.93 -9.02
N THR A 62 6.25 -7.19 -8.00
CA THR A 62 7.44 -7.54 -7.22
C THR A 62 7.28 -8.87 -6.49
N VAL A 63 6.10 -9.17 -5.92
CA VAL A 63 5.79 -10.46 -5.28
C VAL A 63 5.86 -11.60 -6.28
N GLU A 64 5.28 -11.42 -7.47
CA GLU A 64 5.30 -12.46 -8.50
C GLU A 64 6.73 -12.79 -8.96
N ASP A 65 7.58 -11.76 -9.12
CA ASP A 65 9.00 -11.94 -9.47
C ASP A 65 9.82 -12.53 -8.30
N ALA A 66 9.43 -12.27 -7.04
CA ALA A 66 10.09 -12.82 -5.86
C ALA A 66 10.07 -14.36 -5.83
N LYS A 67 9.10 -15.02 -6.48
CA LYS A 67 9.04 -16.49 -6.59
C LYS A 67 10.33 -17.09 -7.18
N ASP A 68 10.97 -16.35 -8.08
CA ASP A 68 12.16 -16.79 -8.81
C ASP A 68 13.47 -16.32 -8.14
N HIS A 69 13.39 -15.37 -7.19
CA HIS A 69 14.57 -14.68 -6.62
C HIS A 69 14.72 -14.86 -5.09
N ASP A 70 13.61 -14.82 -4.35
CA ASP A 70 13.57 -14.94 -2.89
C ASP A 70 12.24 -15.55 -2.45
N MET A 71 12.21 -16.89 -2.34
CA MET A 71 11.02 -17.65 -1.94
C MET A 71 10.53 -17.27 -0.54
N ALA A 72 11.45 -16.92 0.38
CA ALA A 72 11.07 -16.55 1.74
C ALA A 72 10.36 -15.19 1.76
N LEU A 73 10.84 -14.22 0.98
CA LEU A 73 10.15 -12.94 0.81
C LEU A 73 8.83 -13.11 0.06
N PHE A 74 8.78 -13.96 -0.97
CA PHE A 74 7.54 -14.29 -1.67
C PHE A 74 6.46 -14.78 -0.69
N GLU A 75 6.76 -15.77 0.15
CA GLU A 75 5.77 -16.31 1.10
C GLU A 75 5.24 -15.26 2.09
N LYS A 76 6.10 -14.33 2.51
CA LYS A 76 5.73 -13.23 3.41
C LYS A 76 4.84 -12.21 2.70
N LEU A 77 5.30 -11.69 1.57
CA LEU A 77 4.58 -10.64 0.84
C LEU A 77 3.29 -11.17 0.20
N ASN A 78 3.26 -12.41 -0.27
CA ASN A 78 2.07 -12.99 -0.89
C ASN A 78 0.88 -13.06 0.09
N LYS A 79 1.13 -13.26 1.40
CA LYS A 79 0.07 -13.22 2.42
C LYS A 79 -0.45 -11.81 2.68
N LEU A 80 0.34 -10.78 2.39
CA LEU A 80 -0.03 -9.38 2.57
C LEU A 80 -0.72 -8.84 1.32
N VAL A 81 -0.19 -9.15 0.13
CA VAL A 81 -0.67 -8.62 -1.15
C VAL A 81 -2.13 -9.01 -1.41
N VAL A 82 -2.55 -10.21 -0.99
CA VAL A 82 -3.94 -10.68 -1.13
C VAL A 82 -4.95 -9.91 -0.27
N LYS A 83 -4.51 -9.18 0.77
CA LYS A 83 -5.39 -8.36 1.61
C LYS A 83 -5.74 -7.01 0.98
N PHE A 84 -4.92 -6.51 0.07
CA PHE A 84 -5.12 -5.19 -0.54
C PHE A 84 -6.43 -5.07 -1.33
N PRO A 85 -6.81 -6.05 -2.19
CA PRO A 85 -8.10 -5.99 -2.89
C PRO A 85 -9.30 -5.94 -1.96
N GLU A 86 -9.29 -6.72 -0.88
CA GLU A 86 -10.35 -6.71 0.13
C GLU A 86 -10.45 -5.33 0.78
N GLN A 87 -9.30 -4.75 1.14
CA GLN A 87 -9.24 -3.42 1.73
C GLN A 87 -9.75 -2.32 0.79
N PHE A 88 -9.46 -2.42 -0.51
CA PHE A 88 -10.01 -1.50 -1.52
C PHE A 88 -11.52 -1.59 -1.62
N VAL A 89 -12.06 -2.82 -1.66
CA VAL A 89 -13.50 -3.03 -1.77
C VAL A 89 -14.21 -2.42 -0.56
N SER A 90 -13.72 -2.68 0.64
CA SER A 90 -14.28 -2.08 1.86
C SER A 90 -14.22 -0.55 1.83
N LEU A 91 -13.09 0.02 1.37
CA LEU A 91 -12.93 1.48 1.31
C LEU A 91 -13.91 2.12 0.31
N GLN A 92 -14.09 1.48 -0.85
CA GLN A 92 -15.05 1.93 -1.87
C GLN A 92 -16.49 1.85 -1.35
N GLN A 93 -16.84 0.79 -0.62
CA GLN A 93 -18.17 0.65 -0.03
C GLN A 93 -18.49 1.77 0.97
N GLU A 94 -17.54 2.13 1.83
CA GLU A 94 -17.72 3.23 2.78
C GLU A 94 -17.79 4.61 2.09
N LEU A 95 -17.02 4.81 1.01
CA LEU A 95 -17.11 6.00 0.16
C LEU A 95 -18.48 6.12 -0.51
N GLU A 96 -18.99 5.04 -1.10
CA GLU A 96 -20.32 4.98 -1.74
C GLU A 96 -21.45 5.19 -0.73
N ALA A 97 -21.28 4.69 0.50
CA ALA A 97 -22.20 4.89 1.61
C ALA A 97 -22.14 6.32 2.20
N GLY A 98 -21.17 7.14 1.80
CA GLY A 98 -20.95 8.49 2.34
C GLY A 98 -20.44 8.49 3.78
N ASN A 99 -19.86 7.37 4.26
CA ASN A 99 -19.37 7.23 5.62
C ASN A 99 -17.92 7.73 5.71
N HIS A 100 -17.76 9.05 5.65
CA HIS A 100 -16.43 9.67 5.57
C HIS A 100 -15.55 9.34 6.79
N VAL A 101 -16.12 9.29 7.99
CA VAL A 101 -15.36 8.94 9.20
C VAL A 101 -14.76 7.54 9.09
N ALA A 102 -15.53 6.55 8.63
CA ALA A 102 -15.00 5.20 8.42
C ALA A 102 -13.91 5.18 7.35
N VAL A 103 -14.06 5.93 6.25
CA VAL A 103 -13.01 6.06 5.24
C VAL A 103 -11.73 6.64 5.86
N GLY A 104 -11.85 7.68 6.69
CA GLY A 104 -10.75 8.26 7.45
C GLY A 104 -10.06 7.23 8.33
N ASP A 105 -10.82 6.48 9.15
CA ASP A 105 -10.29 5.45 10.05
C ASP A 105 -9.57 4.34 9.26
N MET A 106 -10.17 3.87 8.17
CA MET A 106 -9.55 2.87 7.31
C MET A 106 -8.23 3.36 6.71
N MET A 107 -8.18 4.59 6.21
CA MET A 107 -6.95 5.19 5.70
C MET A 107 -5.90 5.33 6.79
N LYS A 108 -6.30 5.82 7.97
CA LYS A 108 -5.40 6.14 9.08
C LYS A 108 -4.83 4.91 9.77
N TYR A 109 -5.61 3.85 9.94
CA TYR A 109 -5.24 2.71 10.77
C TYR A 109 -5.07 1.42 10.00
N GLU A 110 -5.96 1.12 9.06
CA GLU A 110 -5.95 -0.18 8.38
C GLU A 110 -4.94 -0.19 7.23
N TRP A 111 -4.99 0.83 6.37
CA TRP A 111 -4.04 1.01 5.27
C TRP A 111 -2.62 1.25 5.77
N THR A 112 -2.42 2.15 6.73
CA THR A 112 -1.09 2.41 7.31
C THR A 112 -0.49 1.16 7.94
N ARG A 113 -1.30 0.35 8.63
CA ARG A 113 -0.85 -0.93 9.20
C ARG A 113 -0.43 -1.90 8.10
N LEU A 114 -1.24 -2.05 7.05
CA LEU A 114 -0.92 -2.97 5.96
C LEU A 114 0.38 -2.56 5.24
N LEU A 115 0.58 -1.26 5.02
CA LEU A 115 1.81 -0.70 4.49
C LEU A 115 3.01 -0.94 5.41
N ALA A 116 2.84 -0.77 6.72
CA ALA A 116 3.88 -1.04 7.70
C ALA A 116 4.26 -2.53 7.76
N GLU A 117 3.27 -3.43 7.66
CA GLU A 117 3.51 -4.89 7.57
C GLU A 117 4.34 -5.23 6.32
N VAL A 118 4.09 -4.58 5.18
CA VAL A 118 4.91 -4.74 3.96
C VAL A 118 6.33 -4.22 4.17
N SER A 119 6.49 -3.00 4.71
CA SER A 119 7.81 -2.42 4.98
C SER A 119 8.63 -3.31 5.91
N PHE A 120 8.01 -3.85 6.96
CA PHE A 120 8.68 -4.79 7.86
C PHE A 120 9.16 -6.05 7.14
N ALA A 121 8.32 -6.64 6.28
CA ALA A 121 8.68 -7.83 5.51
C ALA A 121 9.87 -7.57 4.56
N LEU A 122 9.92 -6.39 3.92
CA LEU A 122 11.02 -5.97 3.05
C LEU A 122 12.34 -5.74 3.80
N VAL A 123 12.29 -5.12 4.99
CA VAL A 123 13.48 -4.89 5.80
C VAL A 123 14.00 -6.19 6.43
N GLU A 124 13.10 -7.09 6.82
CA GLU A 124 13.48 -8.36 7.44
C GLU A 124 14.19 -9.30 6.46
N SER A 125 13.78 -9.36 5.19
CA SER A 125 14.47 -10.19 4.20
C SER A 125 15.93 -9.79 4.01
N LYS A 126 16.23 -8.49 4.02
CA LYS A 126 17.60 -7.94 3.94
C LYS A 126 18.48 -8.26 5.16
N ARG A 127 17.89 -8.59 6.31
CA ARG A 127 18.63 -8.93 7.55
C ARG A 127 18.96 -10.42 7.65
N GLY A 128 18.32 -11.26 6.83
CA GLY A 128 18.55 -12.69 6.77
C GLY A 128 19.61 -13.13 5.73
N GLU A 129 20.06 -12.20 4.89
CA GLU A 129 21.25 -12.33 4.01
C GLU A 129 22.55 -12.03 4.77
#